data_AF-A0A9E1ZFR2-F1
#
_entry.id   AF-A0A9E1ZFR2-F1
#
_cell.length_a   1.000
_cell.length_b   1.000
_cell.length_c   1.000
_cell.angle_alpha   90.00
_cell.angle_beta   90.00
_cell.angle_gamma   90.00
#
_symmetry.space_group_name_H-M   'P 1'
#
loop_
_entity.id
_entity.type
_entity.pdbx_description
1 polymer ?
#
loop_
_entity_poly.entity_id
_entity_poly.type
_entity_poly.pdbx_seq_one_letter_code
_entity_poly.pdbx_strand_id
1 'polypeptide(L)'
;SFTDTGLGASAIYRVAQLESPPLFFDDFESGAPGWSTSDPGESGTEWELGKPTNGPGEAHSPTRAYGTGLAKDYDDYTDVYLVSPVIDLTGVDNARLEFWSYRDCEPAVEGELYDWCQVMILDEDGEYLLDNPIWLRGGEAKQWRLEKGKIPAGALGQKIRLEFSFSSDDGQDIGPQSGWFIDDVAITIK
;
A
#
# COMPACT_ATOMS: atom_id res chain seq x y z
N SER A 1 8.07 16.62 60.21
CA SER A 1 6.66 16.23 60.11
C SER A 1 6.00 17.11 59.06
N PHE A 2 5.76 16.57 57.87
CA PHE A 2 4.85 17.19 56.90
C PHE A 2 3.61 16.30 56.87
N THR A 3 2.54 16.76 57.50
CA THR A 3 1.21 16.17 57.34
C THR A 3 0.58 16.81 56.13
N ASP A 4 0.56 16.09 55.00
CA ASP A 4 -0.21 16.48 53.84
C ASP A 4 -1.68 16.14 54.08
N THR A 5 -2.39 17.09 54.69
CA THR A 5 -3.86 17.09 54.78
C THR A 5 -4.41 17.67 53.48
N GLY A 6 -4.52 16.82 52.46
CA GLY A 6 -4.97 17.22 51.12
C GLY A 6 -5.64 16.11 50.29
N LEU A 7 -6.15 15.04 50.90
CA LEU A 7 -6.96 14.04 50.18
C LEU A 7 -8.39 14.55 50.01
N GLY A 8 -8.65 15.28 48.92
CA GLY A 8 -9.99 15.81 48.60
C GLY A 8 -10.36 15.88 47.12
N ALA A 9 -9.48 15.47 46.20
CA ALA A 9 -9.83 15.38 44.78
C ALA A 9 -9.60 13.95 44.30
N SER A 10 -10.68 13.23 44.00
CA SER A 10 -10.58 12.10 43.07
C SER A 10 -10.03 12.63 41.75
N ALA A 11 -8.77 12.34 41.46
CA ALA A 11 -8.24 12.51 40.12
C ALA A 11 -8.80 11.37 39.25
N ILE A 12 -9.60 11.73 38.25
CA ILE A 12 -10.05 10.78 37.24
C ILE A 12 -8.94 10.69 36.20
N TYR A 13 -8.23 9.57 36.18
CA TYR A 13 -7.30 9.27 35.10
C TYR A 13 -8.07 8.60 33.97
N ARG A 14 -8.06 9.21 32.78
CA ARG A 14 -8.51 8.55 31.55
C ARG A 14 -7.33 7.80 30.96
N VAL A 15 -7.31 6.49 31.13
CA VAL A 15 -6.37 5.62 30.42
C VAL A 15 -6.89 5.48 28.99
N ALA A 16 -6.18 6.05 28.03
CA ALA A 16 -6.40 5.74 26.63
C ALA A 16 -5.58 4.49 26.32
N GLN A 17 -6.26 3.40 25.92
CA GLN A 17 -5.57 2.31 25.24
C GLN A 17 -5.28 2.81 23.82
N LEU A 18 -4.03 3.20 23.57
CA LEU A 18 -3.57 3.48 22.23
C LEU A 18 -3.41 2.14 21.51
N GLU A 19 -3.79 2.09 20.24
CA GLU A 19 -3.45 0.94 19.42
C GLU A 19 -1.93 0.82 19.35
N SER A 20 -1.43 -0.42 19.37
CA SER A 20 -0.01 -0.66 19.17
C SER A 20 0.40 -0.04 17.83
N PRO A 21 1.51 0.70 17.78
CA PRO A 21 2.00 1.23 16.52
C PRO A 21 2.23 0.08 15.53
N PRO A 22 2.05 0.35 14.23
CA PRO A 22 2.37 -0.64 13.21
C PRO A 22 3.85 -1.03 13.30
N LEU A 23 4.16 -2.29 12.95
CA LEU A 23 5.53 -2.80 12.85
C LEU A 23 6.32 -2.07 11.76
N PHE A 24 5.63 -1.73 10.67
CA PHE A 24 6.15 -0.94 9.56
C PHE A 24 5.08 0.07 9.15
N PHE A 25 5.49 1.31 8.85
CA PHE A 25 4.61 2.35 8.34
C PHE A 25 5.38 3.31 7.44
N ASP A 26 4.81 3.64 6.29
CA ASP A 26 5.28 4.71 5.41
C ASP A 26 4.08 5.48 4.84
N ASP A 27 4.01 6.77 5.16
CA ASP A 27 3.06 7.76 4.60
C ASP A 27 3.67 8.51 3.40
N PHE A 28 4.86 8.09 2.95
CA PHE A 28 5.61 8.66 1.83
C PHE A 28 6.06 10.12 1.97
N GLU A 29 5.76 10.79 3.09
CA GLU A 29 6.12 12.19 3.31
C GLU A 29 7.61 12.42 3.47
N SER A 30 8.33 11.37 3.88
CA SER A 30 9.78 11.38 4.03
C SER A 30 10.55 11.15 2.73
N GLY A 31 9.85 11.03 1.59
CA GLY A 31 10.46 10.75 0.29
C GLY A 31 10.69 9.26 0.02
N ALA A 32 9.94 8.39 0.70
CA ALA A 32 9.93 6.93 0.53
C ALA A 32 11.33 6.27 0.54
N PRO A 33 12.16 6.49 1.59
CA PRO A 33 13.51 5.95 1.63
C PRO A 33 13.52 4.42 1.57
N GLY A 34 14.24 3.87 0.58
CA GLY A 34 14.41 2.43 0.40
C GLY A 34 13.33 1.76 -0.43
N TRP A 35 12.31 2.50 -0.86
CA TRP A 35 11.41 2.06 -1.92
C TRP A 35 12.13 2.13 -3.27
N SER A 36 11.75 1.24 -4.18
CA SER A 36 12.30 1.21 -5.53
C SER A 36 11.22 0.89 -6.54
N THR A 37 11.32 1.48 -7.72
CA THR A 37 10.42 1.21 -8.85
C THR A 37 11.14 0.42 -9.93
N SER A 38 10.39 -0.39 -10.67
CA SER A 38 10.85 -1.07 -11.87
C SER A 38 9.77 -0.97 -12.93
N ASP A 39 10.19 -0.71 -14.16
CA ASP A 39 9.35 -0.67 -15.36
C ASP A 39 10.05 -1.52 -16.44
N PRO A 40 9.82 -2.84 -16.47
CA PRO A 40 10.25 -3.69 -17.58
C PRO A 40 9.39 -3.50 -18.85
N GLY A 41 8.29 -2.75 -18.76
CA GLY A 41 7.43 -2.44 -19.90
C GLY A 41 8.04 -1.41 -20.83
N GLU A 42 7.33 -1.15 -21.94
CA GLU A 42 7.67 -0.07 -22.89
C GLU A 42 6.53 0.98 -23.00
N SER A 43 5.50 0.89 -22.15
CA SER A 43 4.33 1.77 -22.20
C SER A 43 4.65 3.22 -21.83
N GLY A 44 5.73 3.43 -21.05
CA GLY A 44 6.11 4.72 -20.50
C GLY A 44 5.28 5.14 -19.28
N THR A 45 4.40 4.28 -18.77
CA THR A 45 3.80 4.43 -17.44
C THR A 45 4.82 4.04 -16.39
N GLU A 46 4.91 4.80 -15.30
CA GLU A 46 5.84 4.54 -14.20
C GLU A 46 5.12 4.71 -12.86
N TRP A 47 5.63 4.07 -11.81
CA TRP A 47 5.31 4.45 -10.44
C TRP A 47 6.01 5.77 -10.10
N GLU A 48 5.23 6.80 -9.79
CA GLU A 48 5.71 8.14 -9.49
C GLU A 48 5.37 8.51 -8.03
N LEU A 49 6.34 9.09 -7.32
CA LEU A 49 6.14 9.62 -5.96
C LEU A 49 5.92 11.12 -5.98
N GLY A 50 4.82 11.59 -5.39
CA GLY A 50 4.54 13.02 -5.32
C GLY A 50 3.07 13.32 -5.04
N LYS A 51 2.69 14.58 -5.25
CA LYS A 51 1.30 15.00 -5.09
C LYS A 51 0.51 14.57 -6.33
N PRO A 52 -0.56 13.76 -6.19
CA PRO A 52 -1.46 13.46 -7.30
C PRO A 52 -2.09 14.75 -7.85
N THR A 53 -2.14 14.85 -9.18
CA THR A 53 -2.91 15.87 -9.91
C THR A 53 -3.88 15.26 -10.92
N ASN A 54 -3.73 13.95 -11.17
CA ASN A 54 -4.68 13.05 -11.80
C ASN A 54 -5.40 12.19 -10.73
N GLY A 55 -6.39 11.40 -11.14
CA GLY A 55 -7.08 10.42 -10.31
C GLY A 55 -7.66 11.04 -9.04
N PRO A 56 -7.14 10.71 -7.83
CA PRO A 56 -7.66 11.24 -6.58
C PRO A 56 -7.44 12.76 -6.41
N GLY A 57 -6.54 13.38 -7.19
CA GLY A 57 -6.24 14.82 -7.15
C GLY A 57 -5.52 15.33 -5.88
N GLU A 58 -5.48 14.51 -4.83
CA GLU A 58 -4.70 14.70 -3.61
C GLU A 58 -4.30 13.32 -3.05
N ALA A 59 -3.19 13.26 -2.31
CA ALA A 59 -2.80 12.10 -1.53
C ALA A 59 -3.82 11.82 -0.40
N HIS A 60 -3.81 10.61 0.16
CA HIS A 60 -4.70 10.29 1.28
C HIS A 60 -4.22 11.00 2.55
N SER A 61 -2.94 10.84 2.89
CA SER A 61 -2.26 11.69 3.86
C SER A 61 -1.52 12.79 3.08
N PRO A 62 -1.73 14.08 3.41
CA PRO A 62 -1.03 15.14 2.69
C PRO A 62 0.48 15.02 2.93
N THR A 63 1.31 15.08 1.89
CA THR A 63 1.09 15.62 0.53
C THR A 63 1.35 14.60 -0.59
N ARG A 64 2.00 13.47 -0.33
CA ARG A 64 2.56 12.57 -1.34
C ARG A 64 1.91 11.21 -1.27
N ALA A 65 1.68 10.65 -2.44
CA ALA A 65 1.31 9.26 -2.64
C ALA A 65 2.18 8.69 -3.77
N TYR A 66 2.21 7.36 -3.87
CA TYR A 66 2.64 6.73 -5.11
C TYR A 66 1.45 6.58 -6.05
N GLY A 67 1.66 6.82 -7.35
CA GLY A 67 0.66 6.57 -8.38
C GLY A 67 1.31 6.08 -9.68
N THR A 68 0.60 5.25 -10.44
CA THR A 68 1.00 4.81 -11.78
C THR A 68 0.71 5.90 -12.83
N GLY A 69 1.21 7.12 -12.56
CA GLY A 69 0.90 8.36 -13.27
C GLY A 69 0.27 9.43 -12.36
N LEU A 70 1.07 10.35 -11.80
CA LEU A 70 0.53 11.41 -10.93
C LEU A 70 -0.18 12.52 -11.70
N ALA A 71 0.16 12.70 -12.97
CA ALA A 71 -0.35 13.79 -13.81
C ALA A 71 -0.90 13.31 -15.16
N LYS A 72 -0.81 12.00 -15.44
CA LYS A 72 -1.31 11.37 -16.67
C LYS A 72 -2.03 10.07 -16.34
N ASP A 73 -2.90 9.67 -17.24
CA ASP A 73 -3.49 8.33 -17.24
C ASP A 73 -2.43 7.29 -17.63
N TYR A 74 -2.65 6.03 -17.28
CA TYR A 74 -1.74 4.96 -17.67
C TYR A 74 -1.94 4.56 -19.14
N ASP A 75 -0.89 3.96 -19.70
CA ASP A 75 -0.81 3.54 -21.09
C ASP A 75 -1.07 2.02 -21.22
N ASP A 76 -1.48 1.55 -22.41
CA ASP A 76 -1.59 0.12 -22.72
C ASP A 76 -0.24 -0.61 -22.53
N TYR A 77 -0.25 -1.93 -22.37
CA TYR A 77 0.94 -2.77 -22.16
C TYR A 77 1.81 -2.33 -20.98
N THR A 78 1.20 -1.76 -19.95
CA THR A 78 1.91 -1.39 -18.73
C THR A 78 2.24 -2.63 -17.92
N ASP A 79 3.46 -2.68 -17.40
CA ASP A 79 3.85 -3.63 -16.36
C ASP A 79 4.88 -2.97 -15.44
N VAL A 80 4.42 -2.48 -14.29
CA VAL A 80 5.23 -1.66 -13.38
C VAL A 80 5.14 -2.14 -11.94
N TYR A 81 6.26 -2.04 -11.24
CA TYR A 81 6.46 -2.59 -9.91
C TYR A 81 6.97 -1.51 -8.97
N LEU A 82 6.41 -1.47 -7.76
CA LEU A 82 6.87 -0.66 -6.64
C LEU A 82 7.17 -1.59 -5.47
N VAL A 83 8.44 -1.64 -5.08
CA VAL A 83 8.94 -2.56 -4.06
C VAL A 83 9.31 -1.80 -2.80
N SER A 84 8.85 -2.29 -1.65
CA SER A 84 9.14 -1.70 -0.34
C SER A 84 10.59 -1.92 0.09
N PRO A 85 11.06 -1.17 1.11
CA PRO A 85 12.21 -1.57 1.91
C PRO A 85 12.00 -2.96 2.52
N VAL A 86 13.08 -3.54 3.06
CA VAL A 86 13.00 -4.80 3.81
C VAL A 86 12.20 -4.58 5.10
N ILE A 87 11.23 -5.45 5.34
CA ILE A 87 10.39 -5.48 6.54
C ILE A 87 10.72 -6.76 7.33
N ASP A 88 11.15 -6.60 8.58
CA ASP A 88 11.54 -7.72 9.43
C ASP A 88 10.33 -8.28 10.22
N LEU A 89 9.86 -9.47 9.83
CA LEU A 89 8.78 -10.19 10.53
C LEU A 89 9.34 -11.27 11.48
N THR A 90 10.62 -11.22 11.85
CA THR A 90 11.22 -12.17 12.79
C THR A 90 10.49 -12.12 14.14
N GLY A 91 10.07 -13.29 14.62
CA GLY A 91 9.32 -13.40 15.88
C GLY A 91 7.86 -12.94 15.81
N VAL A 92 7.36 -12.59 14.63
CA VAL A 92 5.95 -12.25 14.40
C VAL A 92 5.20 -13.52 13.95
N ASP A 93 4.12 -13.86 14.64
CA ASP A 93 3.29 -15.04 14.37
C ASP A 93 1.93 -14.70 13.73
N ASN A 94 1.59 -13.42 13.66
CA ASN A 94 0.37 -12.93 13.04
C ASN A 94 0.50 -11.45 12.63
N ALA A 95 0.37 -11.18 11.33
CA ALA A 95 0.47 -9.84 10.78
C ALA A 95 -0.55 -9.60 9.65
N ARG A 96 -0.84 -8.32 9.40
CA ARG A 96 -1.69 -7.87 8.31
C ARG A 96 -1.08 -6.67 7.60
N LEU A 97 -1.14 -6.67 6.28
CA LEU A 97 -0.98 -5.49 5.44
C LEU A 97 -2.24 -4.62 5.51
N GLU A 98 -2.05 -3.32 5.70
CA GLU A 98 -3.06 -2.28 5.60
C GLU A 98 -2.48 -1.16 4.74
N PHE A 99 -3.22 -0.65 3.76
CA PHE A 99 -2.79 0.48 2.95
C PHE A 99 -4.01 1.19 2.37
N TRP A 100 -3.88 2.46 2.05
CA TRP A 100 -4.92 3.21 1.34
C TRP A 100 -4.73 3.07 -0.15
N SER A 101 -5.83 2.86 -0.86
CA SER A 101 -5.84 2.67 -2.31
C SER A 101 -6.95 3.47 -2.97
N TYR A 102 -6.62 4.16 -4.06
CA TYR A 102 -7.55 4.66 -5.07
C TYR A 102 -7.27 3.89 -6.36
N ARG A 103 -8.32 3.47 -7.08
CA ARG A 103 -8.17 2.75 -8.36
C ARG A 103 -9.11 3.27 -9.42
N ASP A 104 -8.59 3.37 -10.61
CA ASP A 104 -9.33 3.64 -11.82
C ASP A 104 -8.64 2.85 -12.93
N CYS A 105 -9.07 1.61 -13.12
CA CYS A 105 -8.50 0.67 -14.08
C CYS A 105 -9.64 0.01 -14.84
N GLU A 106 -9.35 -0.71 -15.92
CA GLU A 106 -10.36 -1.45 -16.65
C GLU A 106 -11.12 -2.44 -15.74
N PRO A 107 -12.47 -2.45 -15.76
CA PRO A 107 -13.27 -3.39 -15.00
C PRO A 107 -13.20 -4.79 -15.62
N ALA A 108 -13.47 -5.80 -14.78
CA ALA A 108 -13.55 -7.16 -15.26
C ALA A 108 -14.66 -7.33 -16.31
N VAL A 109 -14.36 -8.01 -17.42
CA VAL A 109 -15.36 -8.46 -18.41
C VAL A 109 -15.60 -9.94 -18.22
N GLU A 110 -16.86 -10.34 -18.06
CA GLU A 110 -17.26 -11.73 -17.79
C GLU A 110 -16.57 -12.40 -16.60
N GLY A 111 -16.02 -11.60 -15.67
CA GLY A 111 -15.32 -12.06 -14.47
C GLY A 111 -13.80 -12.19 -14.63
N GLU A 112 -13.26 -11.87 -15.80
CA GLU A 112 -11.82 -11.87 -16.09
C GLU A 112 -11.25 -10.46 -15.93
N LEU A 113 -10.07 -10.35 -15.30
CA LEU A 113 -9.33 -9.09 -15.16
C LEU A 113 -8.34 -8.97 -16.32
N TYR A 114 -8.42 -7.86 -17.04
CA TYR A 114 -7.48 -7.47 -18.10
C TYR A 114 -6.42 -6.53 -17.52
N ASP A 115 -6.89 -5.53 -16.78
CA ASP A 115 -6.04 -4.69 -15.95
C ASP A 115 -6.13 -5.14 -14.49
N TRP A 116 -4.99 -5.18 -13.80
CA TRP A 116 -4.97 -5.52 -12.39
C TRP A 116 -3.93 -4.75 -11.58
N CYS A 117 -4.29 -4.56 -10.32
CA CYS A 117 -3.47 -4.11 -9.22
C CYS A 117 -3.29 -5.30 -8.28
N GLN A 118 -2.07 -5.61 -7.87
CA GLN A 118 -1.83 -6.67 -6.91
C GLN A 118 -0.71 -6.37 -5.92
N VAL A 119 -0.69 -7.12 -4.83
CA VAL A 119 0.39 -7.12 -3.85
C VAL A 119 0.97 -8.53 -3.70
N MET A 120 2.25 -8.65 -4.00
CA MET A 120 3.05 -9.86 -3.82
C MET A 120 3.94 -9.73 -2.58
N ILE A 121 4.40 -10.87 -2.07
CA ILE A 121 5.42 -10.93 -1.02
C ILE A 121 6.69 -11.53 -1.62
N LEU A 122 7.78 -10.78 -1.50
CA LEU A 122 9.13 -11.22 -1.84
C LEU A 122 9.93 -11.50 -0.57
N ASP A 123 11.00 -12.28 -0.68
CA ASP A 123 12.02 -12.37 0.37
C ASP A 123 12.94 -11.13 0.39
N GLU A 124 13.97 -11.14 1.24
CA GLU A 124 14.88 -9.99 1.35
C GLU A 124 15.72 -9.75 0.07
N ASP A 125 15.93 -10.81 -0.71
CA ASP A 125 16.72 -10.84 -1.94
C ASP A 125 15.88 -10.53 -3.21
N GLY A 126 14.56 -10.49 -3.08
CA GLY A 126 13.63 -10.10 -4.15
C GLY A 126 12.96 -11.28 -4.86
N GLU A 127 13.06 -12.49 -4.33
CA GLU A 127 12.41 -13.67 -4.90
C GLU A 127 10.98 -13.84 -4.33
N TYR A 128 10.04 -14.26 -5.18
CA TYR A 128 8.65 -14.48 -4.75
C TYR A 128 8.56 -15.61 -3.72
N LEU A 129 7.97 -15.30 -2.55
CA LEU A 129 7.73 -16.28 -1.50
C LEU A 129 6.42 -17.07 -1.70
N LEU A 130 5.55 -16.61 -2.58
CA LEU A 130 4.21 -17.13 -2.79
C LEU A 130 3.88 -17.16 -4.28
N ASP A 131 3.16 -18.20 -4.71
CA ASP A 131 2.68 -18.32 -6.09
C ASP A 131 1.52 -17.35 -6.41
N ASN A 132 0.82 -16.86 -5.40
CA ASN A 132 -0.37 -16.03 -5.55
C ASN A 132 -0.25 -14.72 -4.75
N PRO A 133 -0.86 -13.62 -5.24
CA PRO A 133 -0.89 -12.36 -4.52
C PRO A 133 -1.70 -12.47 -3.22
N ILE A 134 -1.28 -11.68 -2.22
CA ILE A 134 -2.04 -11.54 -0.97
C ILE A 134 -3.23 -10.59 -1.11
N TRP A 135 -3.26 -9.83 -2.21
CA TRP A 135 -4.32 -8.91 -2.59
C TRP A 135 -4.29 -8.71 -4.11
N LEU A 136 -5.45 -8.81 -4.77
CA LEU A 136 -5.60 -8.66 -6.23
C LEU A 136 -6.95 -8.03 -6.54
N ARG A 137 -6.98 -6.96 -7.33
CA ARG A 137 -8.19 -6.29 -7.81
C ARG A 137 -7.94 -5.69 -9.20
N GLY A 138 -8.99 -5.47 -9.97
CA GLY A 138 -8.98 -4.48 -11.05
C GLY A 138 -10.21 -3.58 -10.93
N GLY A 139 -10.59 -2.93 -12.02
CA GLY A 139 -11.73 -2.02 -12.06
C GLY A 139 -11.60 -0.79 -11.16
N GLU A 140 -12.71 -0.09 -11.02
CA GLU A 140 -12.72 1.21 -10.36
C GLU A 140 -13.07 1.17 -8.85
N ALA A 141 -12.35 1.99 -8.11
CA ALA A 141 -12.67 2.47 -6.77
C ALA A 141 -12.19 3.92 -6.66
N LYS A 142 -12.94 4.85 -7.28
CA LYS A 142 -12.60 6.29 -7.39
C LYS A 142 -12.76 7.10 -6.10
N GLN A 143 -12.34 6.52 -4.99
CA GLN A 143 -12.21 7.14 -3.67
C GLN A 143 -11.15 6.37 -2.89
N TRP A 144 -10.38 7.05 -2.06
CA TRP A 144 -9.44 6.39 -1.15
C TRP A 144 -10.16 5.38 -0.25
N ARG A 145 -9.68 4.13 -0.25
CA ARG A 145 -10.19 3.04 0.57
C ARG A 145 -9.06 2.34 1.30
N LEU A 146 -9.29 2.03 2.56
CA LEU A 146 -8.40 1.17 3.34
C LEU A 146 -8.55 -0.28 2.86
N GLU A 147 -7.52 -0.79 2.22
CA GLU A 147 -7.37 -2.16 1.77
C GLU A 147 -6.59 -2.99 2.80
N LYS A 148 -6.82 -4.30 2.78
CA LYS A 148 -6.30 -5.22 3.80
C LYS A 148 -5.88 -6.54 3.16
N GLY A 149 -4.66 -6.99 3.45
CA GLY A 149 -4.13 -8.29 3.04
C GLY A 149 -3.62 -9.06 4.25
N LYS A 150 -4.03 -10.32 4.43
CA LYS A 150 -3.46 -11.15 5.49
C LYS A 150 -2.05 -11.56 5.09
N ILE A 151 -1.06 -11.40 5.99
CA ILE A 151 0.26 -11.99 5.77
C ILE A 151 0.17 -13.50 6.02
N PRO A 152 0.44 -14.34 5.00
CA PRO A 152 0.33 -15.79 5.14
C PRO A 152 1.50 -16.34 5.97
N ALA A 153 1.29 -17.54 6.53
CA ALA A 153 2.26 -18.18 7.42
C ALA A 153 3.65 -18.38 6.78
N GLY A 154 3.71 -18.60 5.47
CA GLY A 154 4.98 -18.75 4.74
C GLY A 154 5.84 -17.48 4.68
N ALA A 155 5.26 -16.30 4.93
CA ALA A 155 5.98 -15.04 4.96
C ALA A 155 6.37 -14.58 6.38
N LEU A 156 5.81 -15.21 7.41
CA LEU A 156 6.06 -14.85 8.82
C LEU A 156 7.40 -15.41 9.31
N GLY A 157 7.99 -14.78 10.33
CA GLY A 157 9.22 -15.25 10.95
C GLY A 157 10.50 -15.00 10.14
N GLN A 158 10.41 -14.23 9.06
CA GLN A 158 11.54 -13.87 8.20
C GLN A 158 11.43 -12.41 7.73
N LYS A 159 12.45 -11.94 7.03
CA LYS A 159 12.43 -10.64 6.37
C LYS A 159 11.75 -10.77 5.01
N ILE A 160 10.94 -9.78 4.67
CA ILE A 160 10.19 -9.75 3.42
C ILE A 160 10.30 -8.38 2.76
N ARG A 161 9.81 -8.30 1.51
CA ARG A 161 9.41 -7.05 0.87
C ARG A 161 7.98 -7.19 0.37
N LEU A 162 7.29 -6.06 0.25
CA LEU A 162 6.03 -5.96 -0.46
C LEU A 162 6.31 -5.46 -1.87
N GLU A 163 5.67 -6.06 -2.86
CA GLU A 163 5.68 -5.56 -4.23
C GLU A 163 4.25 -5.21 -4.62
N PHE A 164 4.03 -3.94 -4.94
CA PHE A 164 2.80 -3.43 -5.53
C PHE A 164 3.00 -3.41 -7.05
N SER A 165 2.29 -4.28 -7.77
CA SER A 165 2.40 -4.35 -9.23
C SER A 165 1.10 -3.93 -9.90
N PHE A 166 1.25 -3.18 -10.99
CA PHE A 166 0.16 -2.76 -11.85
C PHE A 166 0.46 -3.23 -13.27
N SER A 167 -0.51 -3.91 -13.88
CA SER A 167 -0.39 -4.38 -15.26
C SER A 167 -1.66 -4.04 -16.04
N SER A 168 -1.48 -3.73 -17.32
CA SER A 168 -2.57 -3.51 -18.27
C SER A 168 -2.42 -4.35 -19.53
N ASP A 169 -3.53 -4.60 -20.21
CA ASP A 169 -3.55 -5.38 -21.45
C ASP A 169 -3.21 -4.54 -22.70
N ASP A 170 -3.50 -5.08 -23.89
CA ASP A 170 -3.16 -4.47 -25.18
C ASP A 170 -4.19 -3.45 -25.71
N GLY A 171 -5.23 -3.11 -24.94
CA GLY A 171 -6.22 -2.15 -25.37
C GLY A 171 -7.12 -1.60 -24.27
N GLN A 172 -7.01 -0.30 -24.02
CA GLN A 172 -7.95 0.49 -23.23
C GLN A 172 -9.32 0.68 -23.96
N ASP A 173 -10.14 -0.36 -24.02
CA ASP A 173 -11.46 -0.35 -24.70
C ASP A 173 -12.43 0.70 -24.14
N ILE A 174 -12.20 1.15 -22.90
CA ILE A 174 -13.00 2.15 -22.18
C ILE A 174 -12.17 3.33 -21.67
N GLY A 175 -10.99 3.57 -22.26
CA GLY A 175 -9.99 4.54 -21.77
C GLY A 175 -10.33 6.03 -21.90
N PRO A 176 -9.42 6.89 -21.40
CA PRO A 176 -8.27 6.59 -20.53
C PRO A 176 -8.63 6.62 -19.04
N GLN A 177 -7.94 5.83 -18.21
CA GLN A 177 -8.15 5.80 -16.77
C GLN A 177 -6.90 6.19 -15.96
N SER A 178 -7.13 6.72 -14.76
CA SER A 178 -6.04 7.32 -13.96
C SER A 178 -5.09 6.34 -13.29
N GLY A 179 -5.40 5.04 -13.29
CA GLY A 179 -4.51 3.99 -12.79
C GLY A 179 -4.66 3.74 -11.30
N TRP A 180 -3.55 3.32 -10.67
CA TRP A 180 -3.51 2.90 -9.27
C TRP A 180 -2.70 3.86 -8.43
N PHE A 181 -3.28 4.30 -7.31
CA PHE A 181 -2.60 5.12 -6.31
C PHE A 181 -2.64 4.42 -4.97
N ILE A 182 -1.52 4.47 -4.24
CA ILE A 182 -1.37 3.92 -2.90
C ILE A 182 -0.78 4.95 -1.93
N ASP A 183 -1.16 4.81 -0.67
CA ASP A 183 -0.69 5.68 0.41
C ASP A 183 -0.76 4.94 1.77
N ASP A 184 -0.09 5.49 2.79
CA ASP A 184 -0.18 5.04 4.19
C ASP A 184 0.00 3.52 4.35
N VAL A 185 1.09 2.97 3.83
CA VAL A 185 1.36 1.53 3.82
C VAL A 185 1.84 1.06 5.19
N ALA A 186 1.14 0.09 5.77
CA ALA A 186 1.39 -0.41 7.11
C ALA A 186 1.41 -1.94 7.22
N ILE A 187 2.29 -2.47 8.06
CA ILE A 187 2.19 -3.83 8.61
C ILE A 187 1.82 -3.73 10.08
N THR A 188 0.71 -4.34 10.47
CA THR A 188 0.28 -4.41 11.88
C THR A 188 0.34 -5.84 12.40
N ILE A 189 0.78 -5.99 13.66
CA ILE A 189 0.72 -7.26 14.40
C ILE A 189 -0.70 -7.44 14.94
N LYS A 190 -1.24 -8.66 14.90
CA LYS A 190 -2.61 -8.98 15.34
C LYS A 190 -2.66 -10.01 16.44
#